data_AF-A0AA44MSG2-F1
#
_entry.id   AF-A0AA44MSG2-F1
#
_cell.length_a   1.000
_cell.length_b   1.000
_cell.length_c   1.000
_cell.angle_alpha   90.00
_cell.angle_beta   90.00
_cell.angle_gamma   90.00
#
_symmetry.space_group_name_H-M   'P 1'
#
loop_
_entity.id
_entity.type
_entity.pdbx_description
1 polymer ?
#
loop_
_entity_poly.entity_id
_entity_poly.type
_entity_poly.pdbx_seq_one_letter_code
_entity_poly.pdbx_strand_id
1 'polypeptide(L)' 'MKTGGFQINGKLYYAYSSGALAVNTTVDGYSVNYNGEWVQ' A
#
# COMPACT_ATOMS: atom_id res chain seq x y z
N MET A 1 12.22 8.82 0.45
CA MET A 1 11.50 7.53 0.33
C MET A 1 10.20 7.63 1.11
N LYS A 2 9.04 7.21 0.56
CA LYS A 2 7.78 7.20 1.33
C LYS A 2 7.66 5.90 2.11
N THR A 3 7.15 5.97 3.33
CA THR A 3 6.90 4.84 4.23
C THR A 3 5.55 5.04 4.90
N GLY A 4 4.93 3.97 5.39
CA GLY A 4 3.57 3.98 5.93
C GLY A 4 2.50 4.13 4.85
N GLY A 5 1.28 4.44 5.30
CA GLY A 5 0.13 4.67 4.42
C GLY A 5 0.18 6.04 3.75
N PHE A 6 -0.08 6.10 2.45
CA PHE A 6 -0.16 7.36 1.70
C PHE A 6 -1.17 7.28 0.56
N GLN A 7 -1.65 8.44 0.11
CA GLN A 7 -2.64 8.54 -0.96
C GLN A 7 -2.05 9.20 -2.21
N ILE A 8 -2.41 8.69 -3.40
CA ILE A 8 -2.10 9.28 -4.71
C ILE A 8 -3.37 9.24 -5.54
N ASN A 9 -3.82 10.39 -6.07
CA ASN A 9 -5.02 10.51 -6.91
C ASN A 9 -6.26 9.78 -6.33
N GLY A 10 -6.48 9.88 -5.02
CA GLY A 10 -7.60 9.24 -4.33
C GLY A 10 -7.38 7.76 -3.95
N LYS A 11 -6.34 7.11 -4.45
CA LYS A 11 -6.02 5.71 -4.14
C LYS A 11 -5.03 5.61 -2.98
N LEU A 12 -5.27 4.66 -2.08
CA LEU A 12 -4.42 4.40 -0.91
C LEU A 12 -3.37 3.33 -1.22
N TYR A 13 -2.18 3.53 -0.68
CA TYR A 13 -1.01 2.67 -0.83
C TYR A 13 -0.29 2.54 0.51
N TYR A 14 0.52 1.50 0.67
CA TYR A 14 1.35 1.31 1.84
C TYR A 14 2.77 0.92 1.46
N ALA A 15 3.76 1.61 2.03
CA ALA A 15 5.17 1.23 1.91
C ALA A 15 5.74 0.81 3.26
N TYR A 16 6.48 -0.30 3.28
CA TYR A 16 7.17 -0.78 4.48
C TYR A 16 8.23 0.22 4.96
N SER A 17 8.80 0.00 6.15
CA SER A 17 9.92 0.80 6.66
C SER A 17 11.14 0.80 5.74
N SER A 18 11.31 -0.26 4.95
CA SER A 18 12.32 -0.36 3.88
C SER A 18 12.00 0.48 2.64
N GLY A 19 10.80 1.05 2.55
CA GLY A 19 10.27 1.79 1.39
C GLY A 19 9.76 0.93 0.25
N ALA A 20 9.82 -0.40 0.39
CA ALA A 20 9.19 -1.30 -0.54
C ALA A 20 7.66 -1.13 -0.49
N LEU A 21 7.02 -1.01 -1.65
CA LEU A 21 5.57 -0.95 -1.76
C LEU A 21 4.97 -2.33 -1.46
N ALA A 22 3.94 -2.37 -0.63
CA ALA A 22 3.13 -3.56 -0.45
C ALA A 22 2.28 -3.78 -1.71
N VAL A 23 2.40 -4.95 -2.34
CA VAL A 23 1.63 -5.35 -3.53
C VAL A 23 1.16 -6.79 -3.36
N ASN A 24 -0.06 -7.06 -3.82
CA ASN A 24 -0.67 -8.40 -3.83
C ASN A 24 -0.58 -9.12 -2.47
N THR A 25 -0.87 -8.38 -1.39
CA THR A 25 -0.71 -8.85 0.00
C THR A 25 -1.78 -8.20 0.88
N THR A 26 -1.79 -8.56 2.16
CA THR A 26 -2.61 -7.92 3.19
C THR A 26 -1.71 -7.21 4.20
N VAL A 27 -2.02 -5.95 4.49
CA VAL A 27 -1.34 -5.11 5.50
C VAL A 27 -2.37 -4.71 6.54
N ASP A 28 -2.15 -5.08 7.81
CA ASP A 28 -3.04 -4.72 8.93
C ASP A 28 -4.53 -5.06 8.68
N GLY A 29 -4.81 -6.15 7.96
CA GLY A 29 -6.17 -6.58 7.58
C GLY A 29 -6.72 -5.96 6.29
N TYR A 30 -5.95 -5.09 5.63
CA TYR A 30 -6.30 -4.44 4.37
C TYR A 30 -5.59 -5.09 3.19
N SER A 31 -6.35 -5.57 2.20
CA SER A 31 -5.79 -6.19 1.00
C SER A 31 -5.39 -5.12 -0.02
N VAL A 32 -4.20 -5.26 -0.59
CA VAL A 32 -3.70 -4.42 -1.68
C VAL A 32 -3.55 -5.24 -2.96
N ASN A 33 -3.92 -4.67 -4.09
CA ASN A 33 -3.85 -5.36 -5.39
C ASN A 33 -2.41 -5.37 -5.95
N TYR A 34 -2.24 -5.84 -7.19
CA TYR A 34 -0.93 -5.92 -7.85
C TYR A 34 -0.25 -4.55 -8.07
N ASN A 35 -1.01 -3.45 -8.11
CA ASN A 35 -0.50 -2.09 -8.17
C ASN A 35 -0.19 -1.52 -6.78
N GLY A 36 -0.45 -2.27 -5.71
CA GLY A 36 -0.35 -1.81 -4.32
C GLY A 36 -1.49 -0.89 -3.88
N GLU A 37 -2.54 -0.80 -4.70
CA GLU A 37 -3.72 -0.02 -4.38
C GLU A 37 -4.56 -0.81 -3.38
N TRP A 38 -4.97 -0.14 -2.31
CA TRP A 38 -5.91 -0.71 -1.37
C TRP A 38 -7.23 -1.04 -2.07
N VAL A 39 -7.69 -2.28 -1.85
CA VAL A 39 -8.96 -2.80 -2.35
C VAL A 39 -9.79 -3.28 -1.17
N GLN A 40 -11.07 -2.95 -1.19
CA GLN A 40 -12.06 -3.42 -0.22
C GLN A 40 -12.70 -4.72 -0.70
#